data_AF-A0A926U4V9-F1
#
_entry.id   AF-A0A926U4V9-F1
#
_cell.length_a   1.000
_cell.length_b   1.000
_cell.length_c   1.000
_cell.angle_alpha   90.00
_cell.angle_beta   90.00
_cell.angle_gamma   90.00
#
_symmetry.space_group_name_H-M   'P 1'
#
loop_
_entity.id
_entity.type
_entity.pdbx_description
1 polymer ?
#
loop_
_entity_poly.entity_id
_entity_poly.type
_entity_poly.pdbx_seq_one_letter_code
_entity_poly.pdbx_strand_id
1 'polypeptide(L)'
;MICLPSPPLRFVEESDEFLALFPQRFDFIYADHSQPDCKPNWRTESRYPLSDRQIQQGNLLYGVRFGSTTRYCLLDIDIASHYHPRQDPFAIGRIMAALERIGLVSAIACTSSYSGGIHLYLPFANEQRSWQVAIVLSSLLEAAGFRLRAGQLEVFPNRRPYTTDSVPRLYHAHRLPLQVGSNLLNSDLQPIWSDRASFVRQWRCAEQRNEIDVCLFDQLMQKNRQKRYRVSRRAEQFLQDLNTEIDPGWTDSGQTNHLLGRIAMRSYIFNHVLSGGEPLIGQALIDNIVATARSLPGFAQWCQHQHEIGDRAAEWARCIENSPYYHYGLPKQPKAEEAADGMVVQPNPREVKRDTWNRKQSKDAQARIQNAMTDLIAKNALPNAITARFQALTQYGISGSSLYRYRQLWHPDHQEQAAPSSLVVLKSGESADLPTRNVS
;
A
#
# COMPACT_ATOMS: atom_id res chain seq x y z
N MET A 1 51.07 43.96 35.20
CA MET A 1 49.67 43.97 34.74
C MET A 1 49.23 42.51 34.61
N ILE A 2 48.39 42.05 35.52
CA ILE A 2 47.83 40.69 35.47
C ILE A 2 46.57 40.78 34.61
N CYS A 3 46.58 40.12 33.46
CA CYS A 3 45.45 40.05 32.54
C CYS A 3 44.40 39.13 33.17
N LEU A 4 43.25 39.68 33.56
CA LEU A 4 42.13 38.89 34.04
C LEU A 4 41.52 38.11 32.85
N PRO A 5 41.18 36.83 33.03
CA PRO A 5 40.55 36.04 31.98
C PRO A 5 39.19 36.63 31.63
N SER A 6 38.95 36.83 30.33
CA SER A 6 37.66 37.27 29.81
C SER A 6 36.55 36.31 30.29
N PRO A 7 35.40 36.83 30.73
CA PRO A 7 34.28 35.98 31.08
C PRO A 7 33.90 35.11 29.88
N PRO A 8 33.50 33.85 30.11
CA PRO A 8 33.08 32.96 29.04
C PRO A 8 31.93 33.62 28.27
N LEU A 9 32.02 33.57 26.93
CA LEU A 9 30.96 34.03 26.03
C LEU A 9 29.67 33.30 26.39
N ARG A 10 28.77 33.98 27.10
CA ARG A 10 27.41 33.49 27.33
C ARG A 10 26.65 33.71 26.01
N PHE A 11 26.37 32.62 25.31
CA PHE A 11 25.40 32.63 24.22
C PHE A 11 24.06 33.10 24.79
N VAL A 12 23.49 34.17 24.22
CA VAL A 12 22.14 34.60 24.56
C VAL A 12 21.20 33.68 23.80
N GLU A 13 20.47 32.85 24.54
CA GLU A 13 19.42 32.01 23.99
C GLU A 13 18.27 32.90 23.53
N GLU A 14 18.17 33.11 22.21
CA GLU A 14 17.07 33.84 21.60
C GLU A 14 15.83 32.94 21.60
N SER A 15 14.98 33.08 22.62
CA SER A 15 13.70 32.38 22.71
C SER A 15 12.58 33.28 22.18
N ASP A 16 12.11 33.03 20.96
CA ASP A 16 10.93 33.67 20.38
C ASP A 16 9.80 32.62 20.30
N GLU A 17 8.78 32.76 21.17
CA GLU A 17 7.67 31.80 21.26
C GLU A 17 6.91 31.62 19.94
N PHE A 18 6.85 32.67 19.10
CA PHE A 18 6.19 32.61 17.80
C PHE A 18 7.03 31.79 16.81
N LEU A 19 8.35 32.01 16.80
CA LEU A 19 9.25 31.26 15.92
C LEU A 19 9.38 29.80 16.34
N ALA A 20 9.23 29.48 17.63
CA ALA A 20 9.21 28.12 18.15
C ALA A 20 8.04 27.27 17.62
N LEU A 21 6.96 27.90 17.12
CA LEU A 21 5.82 27.20 16.51
C LEU A 21 6.17 26.49 15.18
N PHE A 22 7.30 26.86 14.54
CA PHE A 22 7.65 26.44 13.19
C PHE A 22 8.98 25.66 13.10
N PRO A 23 9.23 24.63 13.93
CA PRO A 23 10.58 24.12 14.23
C PRO A 23 11.41 23.63 13.03
N GLN A 24 10.80 23.31 11.89
CA GLN A 24 11.53 22.89 10.69
C GLN A 24 12.15 24.09 9.96
N ARG A 25 13.49 24.20 10.06
CA ARG A 25 14.26 25.34 9.50
C ARG A 25 15.05 25.02 8.23
N PHE A 26 15.22 23.75 7.86
CA PHE A 26 15.87 23.35 6.60
C PHE A 26 14.86 23.34 5.44
N ASP A 27 15.39 23.45 4.21
CA ASP A 27 14.64 23.45 2.96
C ASP A 27 13.57 24.56 2.90
N PHE A 28 13.83 25.68 3.57
CA PHE A 28 12.92 26.81 3.64
C PHE A 28 12.79 27.50 2.27
N ILE A 29 11.70 28.24 2.09
CA ILE A 29 11.51 29.08 0.90
C ILE A 29 11.69 30.55 1.27
N TYR A 30 12.19 31.34 0.32
CA TYR A 30 12.31 32.78 0.47
C TYR A 30 11.98 33.51 -0.83
N ALA A 31 11.58 34.77 -0.72
CA ALA A 31 11.32 35.65 -1.86
C ALA A 31 11.57 37.11 -1.47
N ASP A 32 11.90 37.95 -2.45
CA ASP A 32 11.86 39.40 -2.27
C ASP A 32 10.43 39.86 -2.00
N HIS A 33 10.29 41.02 -1.35
CA HIS A 33 8.99 41.67 -1.22
C HIS A 33 8.46 42.04 -2.60
N SER A 34 7.38 41.41 -3.02
CA SER A 34 6.70 41.76 -4.26
C SER A 34 5.85 43.01 -4.06
N GLN A 35 5.63 43.78 -5.13
CA GLN A 35 4.61 44.83 -5.14
C GLN A 35 3.24 44.23 -4.81
N PRO A 36 2.30 45.03 -4.25
CA PRO A 36 0.91 44.62 -4.12
C PRO A 36 0.41 44.00 -5.44
N ASP A 37 -0.33 42.89 -5.35
CA ASP A 37 -0.89 42.11 -6.47
C ASP A 37 0.09 41.31 -7.33
N CYS A 38 1.40 41.40 -7.09
CA CYS A 38 2.39 40.54 -7.73
C CYS A 38 2.66 39.29 -6.89
N LYS A 39 2.64 38.11 -7.52
CA LYS A 39 3.03 36.86 -6.86
C LYS A 39 4.53 36.88 -6.52
N PRO A 40 4.94 36.58 -5.27
CA PRO A 40 6.35 36.47 -4.93
C PRO A 40 7.03 35.34 -5.72
N ASN A 41 8.27 35.59 -6.16
CA ASN A 41 9.08 34.59 -6.84
C ASN A 41 9.83 33.71 -5.82
N TRP A 42 9.15 32.71 -5.29
CA TRP A 42 9.67 31.81 -4.25
C TRP A 42 10.84 30.96 -4.74
N ARG A 43 11.92 30.94 -3.96
CA ARG A 43 13.11 30.09 -4.15
C ARG A 43 13.30 29.20 -2.93
N THR A 44 13.87 28.01 -3.12
CA THR A 44 14.20 27.09 -2.02
C THR A 44 15.68 27.24 -1.63
N GLU A 45 15.97 27.25 -0.34
CA GLU A 45 17.32 27.20 0.22
C GLU A 45 17.46 25.94 1.09
N SER A 46 18.45 25.11 0.77
CA SER A 46 18.69 23.82 1.42
C SER A 46 20.07 23.73 2.08
N ARG A 47 20.95 24.72 1.88
CA ARG A 47 22.36 24.64 2.32
C ARG A 47 22.54 24.85 3.81
N TYR A 48 21.64 25.56 4.47
CA TYR A 48 21.72 25.91 5.89
C TYR A 48 20.32 26.14 6.48
N PRO A 49 20.14 26.05 7.82
CA PRO A 49 18.85 26.30 8.44
C PRO A 49 18.53 27.80 8.48
N LEU A 50 17.25 28.15 8.30
CA LEU A 50 16.73 29.50 8.50
C LEU A 50 16.88 29.94 9.96
N SER A 51 17.57 31.04 10.20
CA SER A 51 17.76 31.61 11.54
C SER A 51 16.65 32.57 11.95
N ASP A 52 16.39 32.66 13.26
CA ASP A 52 15.38 33.56 13.81
C ASP A 52 15.67 35.03 13.51
N ARG A 53 16.95 35.42 13.54
CA ARG A 53 17.41 36.77 13.16
C ARG A 53 17.09 37.13 11.71
N GLN A 54 17.20 36.19 10.77
CA GLN A 54 16.82 36.43 9.37
C GLN A 54 15.32 36.72 9.24
N ILE A 55 14.50 35.96 9.95
CA ILE A 55 13.04 36.16 9.98
C ILE A 55 12.70 37.52 10.62
N GLN A 56 13.38 37.87 11.71
CA GLN A 56 13.16 39.13 12.45
C GLN A 56 13.62 40.37 11.68
N GLN A 57 14.70 40.29 10.90
CA GLN A 57 15.14 41.39 10.04
C GLN A 57 14.07 41.79 9.01
N GLY A 58 13.25 40.85 8.56
CA GLY A 58 12.12 41.13 7.66
C GLY A 58 12.51 41.64 6.27
N ASN A 59 13.78 41.50 5.86
CA ASN A 59 14.29 41.95 4.55
C ASN A 59 13.68 41.15 3.39
N LEU A 60 13.32 39.90 3.64
CA LEU A 60 12.73 38.97 2.67
C LEU A 60 11.47 38.35 3.26
N LEU A 61 10.68 37.77 2.38
CA LEU A 61 9.64 36.83 2.74
C LEU A 61 10.26 35.47 2.99
N TYR A 62 9.72 34.75 3.98
CA TYR A 62 10.16 33.41 4.33
C TYR A 62 8.97 32.46 4.51
N GLY A 63 9.16 31.22 4.11
CA GLY A 63 8.23 30.13 4.33
C GLY A 63 8.96 28.87 4.75
N VAL A 64 8.26 28.00 5.47
CA VAL A 64 8.80 26.76 6.03
C VAL A 64 8.09 25.54 5.44
N ARG A 65 8.70 24.38 5.59
CA ARG A 65 8.14 23.08 5.21
C ARG A 65 7.80 22.26 6.45
N PHE A 66 7.00 21.23 6.26
CA PHE A 66 6.75 20.24 7.30
C PHE A 66 7.89 19.23 7.38
N GLY A 67 8.20 18.77 8.59
CA GLY A 67 9.12 17.65 8.83
C GLY A 67 8.43 16.29 8.67
N SER A 68 9.09 15.22 9.14
CA SER A 68 8.49 13.87 9.24
C SER A 68 7.29 13.85 10.20
N THR A 69 7.31 14.74 11.19
CA THR A 69 6.24 14.97 12.17
C THR A 69 5.86 16.45 12.25
N THR A 70 4.70 16.73 12.83
CA THR A 70 4.14 18.09 12.98
C THR A 70 3.18 18.17 14.17
N ARG A 71 2.96 19.40 14.66
CA ARG A 71 1.96 19.76 15.70
C ARG A 71 0.88 20.71 15.18
N TYR A 72 0.80 20.88 13.87
CA TYR A 72 -0.26 21.64 13.22
C TYR A 72 -0.50 21.14 11.81
N CYS A 73 -1.65 21.49 11.27
CA CYS A 73 -1.90 21.52 9.84
C CYS A 73 -2.37 22.92 9.43
N LEU A 74 -2.33 23.18 8.13
CA LEU A 74 -2.70 24.44 7.52
C LEU A 74 -3.58 24.16 6.30
N LEU A 75 -4.65 24.95 6.16
CA LEU A 75 -5.40 25.05 4.92
C LEU A 75 -5.12 26.40 4.28
N ASP A 76 -4.83 26.41 2.98
CA ASP A 76 -4.67 27.62 2.20
C ASP A 76 -5.83 27.76 1.21
N ILE A 77 -6.53 28.89 1.30
CA ILE A 77 -7.70 29.23 0.50
C ILE A 77 -7.40 30.53 -0.23
N ASP A 78 -7.11 30.43 -1.52
CA ASP A 78 -6.80 31.58 -2.34
C ASP A 78 -8.00 32.54 -2.48
N ILE A 79 -7.72 33.81 -2.74
CA ILE A 79 -8.76 34.85 -2.92
C ILE A 79 -9.74 34.52 -4.06
N ALA A 80 -9.24 33.86 -5.10
CA ALA A 80 -10.02 33.43 -6.26
C ALA A 80 -10.66 32.04 -6.07
N SER A 81 -10.51 31.43 -4.89
CA SER A 81 -11.11 30.15 -4.57
C SER A 81 -12.63 30.23 -4.54
N HIS A 82 -13.29 29.19 -5.05
CA HIS A 82 -14.72 28.99 -4.83
C HIS A 82 -15.08 28.82 -3.35
N TYR A 83 -14.10 28.46 -2.52
CA TYR A 83 -14.25 28.29 -1.08
C TYR A 83 -13.90 29.55 -0.28
N HIS A 84 -13.49 30.62 -0.95
CA HIS A 84 -13.23 31.89 -0.28
C HIS A 84 -14.55 32.51 0.20
N PRO A 85 -14.63 33.14 1.39
CA PRO A 85 -15.86 33.75 1.92
C PRO A 85 -16.53 34.78 1.00
N ARG A 86 -15.76 35.41 0.10
CA ARG A 86 -16.29 36.33 -0.93
C ARG A 86 -17.12 35.61 -2.01
N GLN A 87 -16.86 34.32 -2.23
CA GLN A 87 -17.62 33.50 -3.17
C GLN A 87 -18.63 32.61 -2.45
N ASP A 88 -18.25 32.04 -1.31
CA ASP A 88 -19.11 31.20 -0.47
C ASP A 88 -18.85 31.49 1.02
N PRO A 89 -19.71 32.29 1.67
CA PRO A 89 -19.58 32.65 3.08
C PRO A 89 -19.61 31.46 4.04
N PHE A 90 -20.16 30.32 3.62
CA PHE A 90 -20.36 29.14 4.47
C PHE A 90 -19.29 28.06 4.24
N ALA A 91 -18.43 28.19 3.22
CA ALA A 91 -17.46 27.17 2.86
C ALA A 91 -16.49 26.85 4.00
N ILE A 92 -15.93 27.86 4.67
CA ILE A 92 -15.02 27.65 5.81
C ILE A 92 -15.74 26.94 6.96
N GLY A 93 -16.98 27.31 7.27
CA GLY A 93 -17.78 26.62 8.28
C GLY A 93 -17.98 25.13 7.96
N ARG A 94 -18.28 24.80 6.70
CA ARG A 94 -18.41 23.40 6.25
C ARG A 94 -17.07 22.64 6.25
N ILE A 95 -15.96 23.33 5.94
CA ILE A 95 -14.61 22.78 6.05
C ILE A 95 -14.32 22.42 7.51
N MET A 96 -14.55 23.35 8.44
CA MET A 96 -14.33 23.11 9.87
C MET A 96 -15.22 21.98 10.40
N ALA A 97 -16.50 21.93 10.00
CA ALA A 97 -17.40 20.84 10.37
C ALA A 97 -16.94 19.46 9.86
N ALA A 98 -16.27 19.40 8.70
CA ALA A 98 -15.69 18.15 8.21
C ALA A 98 -14.47 17.71 9.04
N LEU A 99 -13.69 18.67 9.54
CA LEU A 99 -12.49 18.42 10.35
C LEU A 99 -12.79 18.16 11.83
N GLU A 100 -13.91 18.67 12.34
CA GLU A 100 -14.38 18.42 13.71
C GLU A 100 -14.48 16.92 14.02
N ARG A 101 -14.77 16.09 13.00
CA ARG A 101 -14.82 14.63 13.12
C ARG A 101 -13.55 14.02 13.67
N ILE A 102 -12.38 14.59 13.36
CA ILE A 102 -11.08 14.14 13.88
C ILE A 102 -10.57 15.02 15.03
N GLY A 103 -11.47 15.79 15.65
CA GLY A 103 -11.19 16.63 16.80
C GLY A 103 -10.45 17.94 16.48
N LEU A 104 -10.42 18.36 15.20
CA LEU A 104 -9.94 19.68 14.82
C LEU A 104 -11.11 20.67 14.76
N VAL A 105 -11.32 21.41 15.85
CA VAL A 105 -12.50 22.27 16.08
C VAL A 105 -12.18 23.76 16.14
N SER A 106 -10.91 24.13 16.17
CA SER A 106 -10.46 25.52 16.29
C SER A 106 -9.31 25.82 15.33
N ALA A 107 -9.36 26.99 14.71
CA ALA A 107 -8.34 27.46 13.79
C ALA A 107 -7.98 28.92 14.07
N ILE A 108 -6.73 29.27 13.76
CA ILE A 108 -6.26 30.65 13.69
C ILE A 108 -6.31 31.05 12.23
N ALA A 109 -7.04 32.12 11.93
CA ALA A 109 -7.17 32.62 10.56
C ALA A 109 -6.22 33.82 10.34
N CYS A 110 -5.51 33.82 9.22
CA CYS A 110 -4.67 34.92 8.79
C CYS A 110 -4.82 35.14 7.28
N THR A 111 -4.62 36.37 6.79
CA THR A 111 -4.39 36.56 5.36
C THR A 111 -3.05 35.96 4.95
N SER A 112 -2.98 35.27 3.82
CA SER A 112 -1.76 34.65 3.29
C SER A 112 -0.83 35.67 2.61
N SER A 113 -1.42 36.72 2.02
CA SER A 113 -0.71 37.84 1.39
C SER A 113 -1.63 39.04 1.17
N TYR A 114 -1.12 40.08 0.50
CA TYR A 114 -1.88 41.26 0.09
C TYR A 114 -3.12 40.96 -0.76
N SER A 115 -3.13 39.84 -1.48
CA SER A 115 -4.29 39.45 -2.30
C SER A 115 -5.52 39.09 -1.47
N GLY A 116 -5.36 38.83 -0.16
CA GLY A 116 -6.46 38.49 0.74
C GLY A 116 -6.84 37.02 0.75
N GLY A 117 -6.02 36.12 0.18
CA GLY A 117 -6.14 34.68 0.44
C GLY A 117 -6.04 34.39 1.95
N ILE A 118 -6.55 33.24 2.40
CA ILE A 118 -6.70 32.90 3.81
C ILE A 118 -5.92 31.64 4.15
N HIS A 119 -5.07 31.74 5.18
CA HIS A 119 -4.46 30.62 5.88
C HIS A 119 -5.25 30.30 7.14
N LEU A 120 -5.63 29.04 7.31
CA LEU A 120 -6.23 28.50 8.53
C LEU A 120 -5.25 27.55 9.22
N TYR A 121 -4.62 27.99 10.30
CA TYR A 121 -3.73 27.14 11.12
C TYR A 121 -4.55 26.38 12.15
N LEU A 122 -4.43 25.05 12.16
CA LEU A 122 -5.07 24.17 13.14
C LEU A 122 -4.00 23.45 13.97
N PRO A 123 -3.55 24.05 15.09
CA PRO A 123 -2.54 23.44 15.96
C PRO A 123 -3.15 22.36 16.86
N PHE A 124 -2.34 21.41 17.30
CA PHE A 124 -2.74 20.32 18.19
C PHE A 124 -1.55 19.88 19.05
N ALA A 125 -1.81 19.48 20.30
CA ALA A 125 -0.76 19.30 21.30
C ALA A 125 0.19 18.12 21.00
N ASN A 126 -0.38 17.00 20.57
CA ASN A 126 0.35 15.76 20.36
C ASN A 126 0.94 15.71 18.96
N GLU A 127 2.25 15.54 18.87
CA GLU A 127 2.96 15.43 17.60
C GLU A 127 2.45 14.24 16.76
N GLN A 128 2.12 14.49 15.49
CA GLN A 128 1.61 13.51 14.54
C GLN A 128 2.57 13.33 13.37
N ARG A 129 2.53 12.16 12.72
CA ARG A 129 3.30 11.95 11.49
C ARG A 129 2.69 12.78 10.36
N SER A 130 3.47 13.69 9.77
CA SER A 130 3.00 14.64 8.76
C SER A 130 2.33 13.96 7.56
N TRP A 131 2.79 12.77 7.18
CA TRP A 131 2.20 12.05 6.04
C TRP A 131 0.82 11.47 6.35
N GLN A 132 0.55 11.07 7.60
CA GLN A 132 -0.78 10.60 8.00
C GLN A 132 -1.74 11.78 8.06
N VAL A 133 -1.31 12.91 8.64
CA VAL A 133 -2.06 14.17 8.68
C VAL A 133 -2.49 14.57 7.26
N ALA A 134 -1.55 14.57 6.31
CA ALA A 134 -1.83 14.87 4.91
C ALA A 134 -2.89 13.95 4.29
N ILE A 135 -2.79 12.63 4.53
CA ILE A 135 -3.75 11.67 3.97
C ILE A 135 -5.13 11.87 4.58
N VAL A 136 -5.23 11.89 5.92
CA VAL A 136 -6.50 11.99 6.65
C VAL A 136 -7.23 13.27 6.32
N LEU A 137 -6.58 14.43 6.42
CA LEU A 137 -7.22 15.71 6.11
C LEU A 137 -7.75 15.74 4.69
N SER A 138 -6.90 15.40 3.73
CA SER A 138 -7.32 15.43 2.34
C SER A 138 -8.50 14.48 2.08
N SER A 139 -8.51 13.30 2.71
CA SER A 139 -9.58 12.31 2.50
C SER A 139 -10.89 12.70 3.14
N LEU A 140 -10.84 13.36 4.29
CA LEU A 140 -12.04 13.90 4.95
C LEU A 140 -12.65 15.02 4.13
N LEU A 141 -11.83 15.96 3.67
CA LEU A 141 -12.29 17.08 2.86
C LEU A 141 -12.86 16.59 1.51
N GLU A 142 -12.19 15.65 0.84
CA GLU A 142 -12.70 15.04 -0.39
C GLU A 142 -14.02 14.27 -0.15
N ALA A 143 -14.13 13.53 0.96
CA ALA A 143 -15.36 12.83 1.32
C ALA A 143 -16.51 13.79 1.67
N ALA A 144 -16.20 14.98 2.18
CA ALA A 144 -17.14 16.07 2.40
C ALA A 144 -17.46 16.87 1.12
N GLY A 145 -16.91 16.48 -0.04
CA GLY A 145 -17.21 17.07 -1.34
C GLY A 145 -16.28 18.21 -1.77
N PHE A 146 -15.24 18.53 -0.99
CA PHE A 146 -14.27 19.55 -1.34
C PHE A 146 -13.27 19.03 -2.39
N ARG A 147 -12.92 19.89 -3.35
CA ARG A 147 -11.92 19.59 -4.39
C ARG A 147 -10.60 20.25 -4.02
N LEU A 148 -9.63 19.43 -3.66
CA LEU A 148 -8.29 19.88 -3.31
C LEU A 148 -7.49 20.16 -4.57
N ARG A 149 -7.22 21.42 -4.85
CA ARG A 149 -6.52 21.88 -6.05
C ARG A 149 -5.69 23.11 -5.73
N ALA A 150 -4.53 23.18 -6.36
CA ALA A 150 -3.70 24.37 -6.31
C ALA A 150 -4.50 25.58 -6.81
N GLY A 151 -4.38 26.72 -6.14
CA GLY A 151 -5.17 27.90 -6.51
C GLY A 151 -6.59 27.96 -5.92
N GLN A 152 -7.01 26.97 -5.12
CA GLN A 152 -8.39 26.85 -4.62
C GLN A 152 -8.43 26.47 -3.13
N LEU A 153 -8.09 25.21 -2.82
CA LEU A 153 -8.02 24.70 -1.45
C LEU A 153 -6.84 23.74 -1.40
N GLU A 154 -5.78 24.18 -0.74
CA GLU A 154 -4.56 23.40 -0.55
C GLU A 154 -4.43 22.96 0.91
N VAL A 155 -3.92 21.74 1.11
CA VAL A 155 -3.76 21.13 2.44
C VAL A 155 -2.27 20.99 2.72
N PHE A 156 -1.90 21.38 3.94
CA PHE A 156 -0.54 21.34 4.43
C PHE A 156 -0.50 20.62 5.80
N PRO A 157 0.32 19.57 5.96
CA PRO A 157 1.17 18.95 4.95
C PRO A 157 0.38 18.36 3.77
N ASN A 158 0.95 18.42 2.57
CA ASN A 158 0.33 17.88 1.35
C ASN A 158 0.58 16.37 1.20
N ARG A 159 -0.31 15.68 0.46
CA ARG A 159 -0.11 14.28 0.08
C ARG A 159 1.11 14.17 -0.83
N ARG A 160 2.20 13.60 -0.32
CA ARG A 160 3.38 13.28 -1.13
C ARG A 160 3.11 12.05 -2.01
N PRO A 161 3.44 12.08 -3.30
CA PRO A 161 3.53 10.86 -4.11
C PRO A 161 4.55 9.91 -3.48
N TYR A 162 4.25 8.62 -3.47
CA TYR A 162 5.27 7.62 -3.14
C TYR A 162 6.30 7.61 -4.27
N THR A 163 7.58 7.79 -3.96
CA THR A 163 8.67 7.72 -4.94
C THR A 163 9.57 6.54 -4.59
N THR A 164 9.95 5.75 -5.60
CA THR A 164 10.91 4.64 -5.49
C THR A 164 12.36 5.11 -5.32
N ASP A 165 12.62 6.42 -5.49
CA ASP A 165 13.93 7.02 -5.32
C ASP A 165 14.29 7.14 -3.84
N SER A 166 15.58 6.97 -3.53
CA SER A 166 16.14 7.01 -2.16
C SER A 166 16.00 8.37 -1.46
N VAL A 167 15.55 9.42 -2.16
CA VAL A 167 15.31 10.76 -1.61
C VAL A 167 13.81 11.03 -1.54
N PRO A 168 13.20 11.06 -0.35
CA PRO A 168 11.78 11.38 -0.21
C PRO A 168 11.51 12.81 -0.66
N ARG A 169 10.50 13.01 -1.51
CA ARG A 169 10.06 14.36 -1.92
C ARG A 169 9.75 15.22 -0.70
N LEU A 170 10.08 16.51 -0.76
CA LEU A 170 9.76 17.45 0.31
C LEU A 170 8.25 17.77 0.33
N TYR A 171 7.71 18.09 1.51
CA TYR A 171 6.38 18.67 1.60
C TYR A 171 6.37 20.05 0.95
N HIS A 172 5.22 20.48 0.44
CA HIS A 172 5.03 21.86 0.00
C HIS A 172 5.31 22.82 1.17
N ALA A 173 5.96 23.93 0.84
CA ALA A 173 6.25 24.98 1.80
C ALA A 173 5.05 25.93 1.87
N HIS A 174 4.87 26.54 3.03
CA HIS A 174 3.93 27.64 3.22
C HIS A 174 4.67 28.86 3.75
N ARG A 175 4.17 30.05 3.42
CA ARG A 175 4.67 31.31 3.96
C ARG A 175 4.43 31.37 5.47
N LEU A 176 5.39 31.91 6.23
CA LEU A 176 5.20 32.20 7.65
C LEU A 176 4.14 33.30 7.85
N PRO A 177 3.27 33.20 8.86
CA PRO A 177 2.25 34.22 9.12
C PRO A 177 2.89 35.51 9.63
N LEU A 178 2.13 36.60 9.62
CA LEU A 178 2.53 37.91 10.17
C LEU A 178 3.77 38.54 9.50
N GLN A 179 4.13 38.09 8.30
CA GLN A 179 5.00 38.85 7.41
C GLN A 179 4.19 39.91 6.66
N VAL A 180 4.86 40.87 6.03
CA VAL A 180 4.23 41.99 5.31
C VAL A 180 3.06 41.58 4.40
N GLY A 181 1.85 42.12 4.64
CA GLY A 181 0.62 41.72 3.93
C GLY A 181 -0.10 40.47 4.48
N SER A 182 0.38 39.86 5.56
CA SER A 182 -0.31 38.82 6.34
C SER A 182 -0.81 39.41 7.66
N ASN A 183 -2.12 39.37 7.88
CA ASN A 183 -2.76 39.89 9.09
C ASN A 183 -3.61 38.80 9.74
N LEU A 184 -3.63 38.75 11.08
CA LEU A 184 -4.60 37.99 11.86
C LEU A 184 -6.03 38.41 11.50
N LEU A 185 -6.94 37.45 11.53
CA LEU A 185 -8.36 37.64 11.26
C LEU A 185 -9.19 37.29 12.51
N ASN A 186 -10.30 37.99 12.71
CA ASN A 186 -11.30 37.62 13.72
C ASN A 186 -12.24 36.50 13.22
N SER A 187 -13.26 36.16 14.02
CA SER A 187 -14.29 35.16 13.67
C SER A 187 -15.08 35.51 12.42
N ASP A 188 -15.22 36.79 12.10
CA ASP A 188 -15.91 37.31 10.90
C ASP A 188 -14.95 37.45 9.71
N LEU A 189 -13.74 36.90 9.84
CA LEU A 189 -12.67 36.91 8.84
C LEU A 189 -12.22 38.32 8.43
N GLN A 190 -12.40 39.29 9.32
CA GLN A 190 -11.93 40.66 9.15
C GLN A 190 -10.52 40.82 9.76
N PRO A 191 -9.62 41.57 9.11
CA PRO A 191 -8.30 41.86 9.66
C PRO A 191 -8.38 42.55 11.01
N ILE A 192 -7.58 42.08 11.95
CA ILE A 192 -7.39 42.68 13.28
C ILE A 192 -5.94 43.06 13.48
N TRP A 193 -5.69 43.81 14.56
CA TRP A 193 -4.33 44.11 14.99
C TRP A 193 -3.52 42.82 15.11
N SER A 194 -2.37 42.83 14.44
CA SER A 194 -1.57 41.63 14.18
C SER A 194 -0.23 41.76 14.88
N ASP A 195 -0.04 40.98 15.95
CA ASP A 195 1.23 40.87 16.63
C ASP A 195 1.53 39.41 17.02
N ARG A 196 2.82 39.10 17.17
CA ARG A 196 3.29 37.75 17.44
C ARG A 196 2.73 37.19 18.74
N ALA A 197 2.60 38.00 19.79
CA ALA A 197 2.07 37.55 21.07
C ALA A 197 0.57 37.19 20.96
N SER A 198 -0.21 37.98 20.23
CA SER A 198 -1.61 37.69 19.93
C SER A 198 -1.77 36.40 19.13
N PHE A 199 -0.92 36.18 18.13
CA PHE A 199 -0.91 34.93 17.35
C PHE A 199 -0.58 33.72 18.23
N VAL A 200 0.46 33.81 19.07
CA VAL A 200 0.83 32.74 20.00
C VAL A 200 -0.30 32.44 20.98
N ARG A 201 -0.94 33.46 21.57
CA ARG A 201 -2.10 33.25 22.46
C ARG A 201 -3.24 32.52 21.75
N GLN A 202 -3.60 32.95 20.54
CA GLN A 202 -4.63 32.26 19.75
C GLN A 202 -4.21 30.82 19.40
N TRP A 203 -2.94 30.60 19.10
CA TRP A 203 -2.39 29.27 18.84
C TRP A 203 -2.55 28.35 20.04
N ARG A 204 -2.17 28.78 21.24
CA ARG A 204 -2.32 27.98 22.45
C ARG A 204 -3.79 27.68 22.77
N CYS A 205 -4.69 28.65 22.59
CA CYS A 205 -6.12 28.42 22.75
C CYS A 205 -6.67 27.40 21.74
N ALA A 206 -6.26 27.47 20.47
CA ALA A 206 -6.68 26.50 19.46
C ALA A 206 -6.08 25.12 19.71
N GLU A 207 -4.81 25.05 20.12
CA GLU A 207 -4.08 23.81 20.44
C GLU A 207 -4.76 23.04 21.57
N GLN A 208 -5.21 23.75 22.61
CA GLN A 208 -5.94 23.15 23.74
C GLN A 208 -7.32 22.61 23.36
N ARG A 209 -7.94 23.15 22.30
CA ARG A 209 -9.26 22.73 21.84
C ARG A 209 -9.18 21.60 20.82
N ASN A 210 -8.06 21.47 20.13
CA ASN A 210 -7.86 20.49 19.07
C ASN A 210 -7.23 19.21 19.64
N GLU A 211 -8.06 18.21 19.86
CA GLU A 211 -7.66 16.89 20.35
C GLU A 211 -7.86 15.85 19.25
N ILE A 212 -6.76 15.40 18.62
CA ILE A 212 -6.85 14.42 17.55
C ILE A 212 -7.31 13.07 18.11
N ASP A 213 -8.47 12.60 17.64
CA ASP A 213 -8.93 11.24 17.90
C ASP A 213 -8.05 10.23 17.14
N VAL A 214 -7.04 9.69 17.84
CA VAL A 214 -6.06 8.75 17.29
C VAL A 214 -6.74 7.49 16.74
N CYS A 215 -7.79 7.00 17.39
CA CYS A 215 -8.49 5.79 16.96
C CYS A 215 -9.18 6.01 15.61
N LEU A 216 -9.95 7.11 15.49
CA LEU A 216 -10.57 7.45 14.21
C LEU A 216 -9.53 7.79 13.15
N PHE A 217 -8.44 8.45 13.53
CA PHE A 217 -7.33 8.78 12.63
C PHE A 217 -6.72 7.52 12.03
N ASP A 218 -6.46 6.49 12.84
CA ASP A 218 -5.98 5.18 12.39
C ASP A 218 -7.01 4.44 11.53
N GLN A 219 -8.29 4.47 11.88
CA GLN A 219 -9.36 3.89 11.07
C GLN A 219 -9.46 4.54 9.68
N LEU A 220 -9.38 5.88 9.62
CA LEU A 220 -9.39 6.63 8.37
C LEU A 220 -8.14 6.35 7.54
N MET A 221 -6.99 6.18 8.20
CA MET A 221 -5.76 5.74 7.54
C MET A 221 -5.92 4.34 6.93
N GLN A 222 -6.53 3.40 7.64
CA GLN A 222 -6.78 2.04 7.16
C GLN A 222 -7.75 2.03 5.96
N LYS A 223 -8.86 2.78 6.04
CA LYS A 223 -9.80 2.97 4.92
C LYS A 223 -9.14 3.61 3.70
N ASN A 224 -8.23 4.57 3.91
CA ASN A 224 -7.51 5.19 2.79
C ASN A 224 -6.49 4.26 2.14
N ARG A 225 -5.82 3.42 2.92
CA ARG A 225 -4.95 2.35 2.37
C ARG A 225 -5.76 1.42 1.46
N GLN A 226 -6.93 1.00 1.91
CA GLN A 226 -7.87 0.21 1.11
C GLN A 226 -8.35 0.93 -0.17
N LYS A 227 -8.50 2.26 -0.16
CA LYS A 227 -8.88 3.04 -1.37
C LYS A 227 -7.72 3.23 -2.36
N ARG A 228 -6.48 3.37 -1.86
CA ARG A 228 -5.28 3.71 -2.66
C ARG A 228 -4.90 2.57 -3.61
N TYR A 229 -5.13 1.34 -3.18
CA TYR A 229 -5.26 0.20 -4.07
C TYR A 229 -6.75 0.12 -4.39
N ARG A 230 -7.23 0.69 -5.51
CA ARG A 230 -8.60 0.39 -5.97
C ARG A 230 -8.64 -1.10 -6.26
N VAL A 231 -8.92 -1.89 -5.23
CA VAL A 231 -8.98 -3.33 -5.33
C VAL A 231 -10.10 -3.59 -6.31
N SER A 232 -9.75 -4.12 -7.48
CA SER A 232 -10.75 -4.42 -8.49
C SER A 232 -11.77 -5.36 -7.84
N ARG A 233 -13.03 -5.30 -8.26
CA ARG A 233 -14.08 -6.19 -7.72
C ARG A 233 -13.65 -7.67 -7.71
N ARG A 234 -12.85 -8.09 -8.70
CA ARG A 234 -12.25 -9.43 -8.77
C ARG A 234 -11.18 -9.67 -7.71
N ALA A 235 -10.33 -8.70 -7.43
CA ALA A 235 -9.32 -8.80 -6.39
C ALA A 235 -9.93 -8.69 -4.97
N GLU A 236 -11.02 -7.94 -4.80
CA GLU A 236 -11.78 -7.91 -3.53
C GLU A 236 -12.42 -9.25 -3.28
N GLN A 237 -13.08 -9.81 -4.29
CA GLN A 237 -13.66 -11.15 -4.22
C GLN A 237 -12.59 -12.21 -3.91
N PHE A 238 -11.45 -12.16 -4.59
CA PHE A 238 -10.35 -13.10 -4.32
C PHE A 238 -9.78 -12.96 -2.90
N LEU A 239 -9.63 -11.73 -2.38
CA LEU A 239 -9.24 -11.49 -1.00
C LEU A 239 -10.29 -12.03 -0.02
N GLN A 240 -11.58 -11.85 -0.32
CA GLN A 240 -12.68 -12.34 0.50
C GLN A 240 -12.75 -13.87 0.50
N ASP A 241 -12.49 -14.53 -0.63
CA ASP A 241 -12.39 -15.98 -0.74
C ASP A 241 -11.23 -16.49 0.14
N LEU A 242 -10.06 -15.83 0.08
CA LEU A 242 -8.91 -16.16 0.93
C LEU A 242 -9.23 -15.98 2.42
N ASN A 243 -9.89 -14.89 2.81
CA ASN A 243 -10.31 -14.69 4.21
C ASN A 243 -11.34 -15.75 4.63
N THR A 244 -12.30 -16.11 3.77
CA THR A 244 -13.31 -17.13 4.08
C THR A 244 -12.68 -18.49 4.38
N GLU A 245 -11.58 -18.83 3.72
CA GLU A 245 -10.82 -20.06 3.99
C GLU A 245 -9.90 -19.95 5.24
N ILE A 246 -9.40 -18.75 5.56
CA ILE A 246 -8.44 -18.53 6.66
C ILE A 246 -9.12 -18.28 8.01
N ASP A 247 -10.17 -17.46 8.02
CA ASP A 247 -10.82 -16.93 9.23
C ASP A 247 -11.40 -18.01 10.16
N PRO A 248 -11.99 -19.13 9.66
CA PRO A 248 -12.42 -20.23 10.54
C PRO A 248 -11.27 -20.89 11.30
N GLY A 249 -10.02 -20.66 10.88
CA GLY A 249 -8.82 -21.23 11.46
C GLY A 249 -8.68 -22.72 11.18
N TRP A 250 -8.18 -23.45 12.18
CA TRP A 250 -7.90 -24.87 12.08
C TRP A 250 -9.09 -25.67 12.62
N THR A 251 -9.67 -26.52 11.78
CA THR A 251 -10.87 -27.28 12.11
C THR A 251 -10.70 -28.79 12.05
N ASP A 252 -9.64 -29.28 11.38
CA ASP A 252 -9.32 -30.71 11.33
C ASP A 252 -7.80 -30.95 11.13
N SER A 253 -7.37 -32.16 11.48
CA SER A 253 -6.06 -32.70 11.17
C SER A 253 -5.86 -32.84 9.65
N GLY A 254 -4.69 -32.44 9.14
CA GLY A 254 -4.35 -32.51 7.71
C GLY A 254 -4.48 -31.19 6.93
N GLN A 255 -4.95 -30.11 7.56
CA GLN A 255 -5.15 -28.81 6.89
C GLN A 255 -3.87 -27.98 6.69
N THR A 256 -2.73 -28.36 7.28
CA THR A 256 -1.50 -27.54 7.32
C THR A 256 -1.10 -27.00 5.96
N ASN A 257 -1.00 -27.85 4.93
CA ASN A 257 -0.56 -27.41 3.61
C ASN A 257 -1.57 -26.47 2.94
N HIS A 258 -2.86 -26.78 3.06
CA HIS A 258 -3.91 -25.96 2.48
C HIS A 258 -3.94 -24.57 3.12
N LEU A 259 -3.99 -24.51 4.45
CA LEU A 259 -4.11 -23.27 5.19
C LEU A 259 -2.86 -22.39 5.06
N LEU A 260 -1.65 -22.98 5.15
CA LEU A 260 -0.41 -22.24 4.91
C LEU A 260 -0.32 -21.69 3.49
N GLY A 261 -0.81 -22.44 2.49
CA GLY A 261 -0.89 -21.96 1.11
C GLY A 261 -1.80 -20.73 0.98
N ARG A 262 -2.97 -20.72 1.64
CA ARG A 262 -3.87 -19.56 1.62
C ARG A 262 -3.31 -18.36 2.36
N ILE A 263 -2.72 -18.58 3.54
CA ILE A 263 -2.04 -17.54 4.30
C ILE A 263 -0.91 -16.93 3.49
N ALA A 264 -0.05 -17.76 2.88
CA ALA A 264 1.06 -17.31 2.04
C ALA A 264 0.56 -16.48 0.84
N MET A 265 -0.49 -16.93 0.18
CA MET A 265 -1.09 -16.23 -0.97
C MET A 265 -1.67 -14.87 -0.57
N ARG A 266 -2.44 -14.80 0.53
CA ARG A 266 -2.98 -13.55 1.08
C ARG A 266 -1.88 -12.58 1.48
N SER A 267 -0.85 -13.09 2.16
CA SER A 267 0.25 -12.28 2.70
C SER A 267 1.15 -11.75 1.59
N TYR A 268 1.53 -12.59 0.63
CA TYR A 268 2.35 -12.19 -0.51
C TYR A 268 1.60 -11.21 -1.42
N ILE A 269 0.35 -11.49 -1.79
CA ILE A 269 -0.38 -10.68 -2.78
C ILE A 269 -0.90 -9.38 -2.19
N PHE A 270 -1.37 -9.39 -0.93
CA PHE A 270 -2.14 -8.29 -0.36
C PHE A 270 -1.58 -7.69 0.93
N ASN A 271 -0.49 -8.20 1.55
CA ASN A 271 -0.07 -7.63 2.84
C ASN A 271 0.28 -6.14 2.76
N HIS A 272 0.95 -5.68 1.70
CA HIS A 272 1.23 -4.25 1.52
C HIS A 272 -0.03 -3.42 1.30
N VAL A 273 -1.10 -4.04 0.76
CA VAL A 273 -2.42 -3.42 0.61
C VAL A 273 -3.14 -3.30 1.96
N LEU A 274 -3.10 -4.35 2.77
CA LEU A 274 -3.83 -4.48 4.04
C LEU A 274 -3.14 -3.73 5.19
N SER A 275 -1.84 -3.98 5.34
CA SER A 275 -1.01 -3.51 6.46
C SER A 275 -0.26 -2.21 6.14
N GLY A 276 -0.19 -1.84 4.85
CA GLY A 276 0.66 -0.76 4.36
C GLY A 276 2.15 -1.13 4.38
N GLY A 277 2.97 -0.41 3.62
CA GLY A 277 4.42 -0.64 3.54
C GLY A 277 4.83 -1.42 2.29
N GLU A 278 6.03 -1.99 2.31
CA GLU A 278 6.56 -2.78 1.20
C GLU A 278 5.93 -4.19 1.15
N PRO A 279 5.86 -4.80 -0.05
CA PRO A 279 5.45 -6.18 -0.17
C PRO A 279 6.36 -7.12 0.62
N LEU A 280 5.76 -8.15 1.23
CA LEU A 280 6.52 -9.13 1.99
C LEU A 280 7.19 -10.13 1.05
N ILE A 281 8.49 -10.28 1.21
CA ILE A 281 9.34 -11.28 0.55
C ILE A 281 10.34 -11.85 1.54
N GLY A 282 10.94 -12.99 1.21
CA GLY A 282 11.96 -13.69 1.97
C GLY A 282 11.53 -13.92 3.43
N GLN A 283 12.43 -13.62 4.36
CA GLN A 283 12.20 -13.89 5.78
C GLN A 283 10.97 -13.15 6.34
N ALA A 284 10.70 -11.93 5.89
CA ALA A 284 9.55 -11.15 6.38
C ALA A 284 8.20 -11.81 6.01
N LEU A 285 8.14 -12.47 4.84
CA LEU A 285 6.98 -13.25 4.44
C LEU A 285 6.83 -14.51 5.29
N ILE A 286 7.94 -15.21 5.55
CA ILE A 286 7.96 -16.42 6.38
C ILE A 286 7.45 -16.10 7.79
N ASP A 287 7.99 -15.06 8.42
CA ASP A 287 7.62 -14.65 9.77
C ASP A 287 6.14 -14.28 9.86
N ASN A 288 5.61 -13.60 8.83
CA ASN A 288 4.21 -13.24 8.75
C ASN A 288 3.28 -14.47 8.60
N ILE A 289 3.67 -15.45 7.77
CA ILE A 289 2.92 -16.70 7.60
C ILE A 289 2.88 -17.45 8.93
N VAL A 290 4.02 -17.59 9.62
CA VAL A 290 4.10 -18.28 10.92
C VAL A 290 3.26 -17.56 11.98
N ALA A 291 3.40 -16.24 12.09
CA ALA A 291 2.65 -15.43 13.05
C ALA A 291 1.14 -15.56 12.82
N THR A 292 0.70 -15.47 11.56
CA THR A 292 -0.71 -15.62 11.18
C THR A 292 -1.22 -17.03 11.53
N ALA A 293 -0.50 -18.07 11.09
CA ALA A 293 -0.87 -19.47 11.34
C ALA A 293 -1.05 -19.78 12.83
N ARG A 294 -0.15 -19.27 13.68
CA ARG A 294 -0.20 -19.44 15.15
C ARG A 294 -1.34 -18.66 15.82
N SER A 295 -1.75 -17.54 15.24
CA SER A 295 -2.82 -16.70 15.78
C SER A 295 -4.23 -17.24 15.49
N LEU A 296 -4.37 -18.15 14.54
CA LEU A 296 -5.66 -18.69 14.13
C LEU A 296 -6.22 -19.69 15.17
N PRO A 297 -7.55 -19.70 15.38
CA PRO A 297 -8.18 -20.60 16.33
C PRO A 297 -7.92 -22.06 15.94
N GLY A 298 -7.72 -22.93 16.93
CA GLY A 298 -7.49 -24.37 16.71
C GLY A 298 -6.06 -24.77 16.34
N PHE A 299 -5.11 -23.84 16.22
CA PHE A 299 -3.71 -24.16 15.84
C PHE A 299 -3.10 -25.25 16.74
N ALA A 300 -3.16 -25.08 18.06
CA ALA A 300 -2.59 -26.03 19.01
C ALA A 300 -3.29 -27.39 19.02
N GLN A 301 -4.57 -27.43 18.63
CA GLN A 301 -5.41 -28.63 18.67
C GLN A 301 -5.29 -29.47 17.39
N TRP A 302 -5.21 -28.82 16.23
CA TRP A 302 -5.38 -29.48 14.93
C TRP A 302 -4.13 -29.44 14.04
N CYS A 303 -3.21 -28.49 14.27
CA CYS A 303 -1.94 -28.48 13.53
C CYS A 303 -1.00 -29.56 14.09
N GLN A 304 -0.73 -30.60 13.30
CA GLN A 304 0.23 -31.65 13.69
C GLN A 304 1.70 -31.26 13.39
N HIS A 305 1.90 -30.18 12.63
CA HIS A 305 3.21 -29.69 12.21
C HIS A 305 3.68 -28.48 13.04
N GLN A 306 3.24 -28.36 14.29
CA GLN A 306 3.61 -27.23 15.17
C GLN A 306 5.12 -27.08 15.33
N HIS A 307 5.84 -28.20 15.45
CA HIS A 307 7.28 -28.24 15.67
C HIS A 307 8.08 -27.83 14.42
N GLU A 308 7.54 -28.02 13.22
CA GLU A 308 8.20 -27.69 11.94
C GLU A 308 7.47 -26.58 11.15
N ILE A 309 6.62 -25.80 11.83
CA ILE A 309 5.77 -24.80 11.17
C ILE A 309 6.57 -23.72 10.42
N GLY A 310 7.77 -23.40 10.93
CA GLY A 310 8.70 -22.47 10.29
C GLY A 310 9.22 -22.99 8.95
N ASP A 311 9.64 -24.25 8.90
CA ASP A 311 10.14 -24.88 7.67
C ASP A 311 9.03 -25.01 6.62
N ARG A 312 7.83 -25.36 7.05
CA ARG A 312 6.64 -25.40 6.18
C ARG A 312 6.27 -24.02 5.64
N ALA A 313 6.31 -22.99 6.48
CA ALA A 313 6.08 -21.61 6.04
C ALA A 313 7.16 -21.14 5.04
N ALA A 314 8.43 -21.51 5.27
CA ALA A 314 9.53 -21.23 4.35
C ALA A 314 9.34 -21.91 2.99
N GLU A 315 8.83 -23.15 2.98
CA GLU A 315 8.48 -23.85 1.75
C GLU A 315 7.39 -23.12 0.96
N TRP A 316 6.31 -22.71 1.63
CA TRP A 316 5.22 -21.98 1.00
C TRP A 316 5.61 -20.57 0.53
N ALA A 317 6.42 -19.84 1.31
CA ALA A 317 6.97 -18.55 0.90
C ALA A 317 7.78 -18.68 -0.39
N ARG A 318 8.68 -19.67 -0.46
CA ARG A 318 9.46 -19.97 -1.68
C ARG A 318 8.55 -20.35 -2.85
N CYS A 319 7.52 -21.14 -2.61
CA CYS A 319 6.58 -21.55 -3.67
C CYS A 319 5.81 -20.36 -4.24
N ILE A 320 5.28 -19.46 -3.39
CA ILE A 320 4.48 -18.32 -3.85
C ILE A 320 5.33 -17.26 -4.57
N GLU A 321 6.56 -17.02 -4.11
CA GLU A 321 7.51 -16.11 -4.77
C GLU A 321 7.90 -16.58 -6.18
N ASN A 322 7.95 -17.90 -6.39
CA ASN A 322 8.24 -18.51 -7.69
C ASN A 322 6.98 -18.79 -8.54
N SER A 323 5.80 -18.43 -8.03
CA SER A 323 4.51 -18.69 -8.67
C SER A 323 4.16 -17.60 -9.71
N PRO A 324 3.08 -17.76 -10.50
CA PRO A 324 2.62 -16.70 -11.39
C PRO A 324 1.94 -15.52 -10.67
N TYR A 325 1.69 -15.63 -9.35
CA TYR A 325 1.12 -14.54 -8.56
C TYR A 325 2.13 -13.41 -8.34
N TYR A 326 1.62 -12.20 -8.17
CA TYR A 326 2.42 -10.99 -7.96
C TYR A 326 1.73 -10.09 -6.94
N HIS A 327 2.50 -9.19 -6.34
CA HIS A 327 2.01 -8.21 -5.40
C HIS A 327 0.95 -7.32 -6.05
N TYR A 328 -0.23 -7.26 -5.44
CA TYR A 328 -1.37 -6.53 -6.00
C TYR A 328 -1.06 -5.05 -6.24
N GLY A 329 -1.39 -4.56 -7.44
CA GLY A 329 -1.18 -3.16 -7.82
C GLY A 329 0.27 -2.78 -8.15
N LEU A 330 1.22 -3.72 -8.10
CA LEU A 330 2.58 -3.52 -8.59
C LEU A 330 2.77 -4.20 -9.94
N PRO A 331 3.61 -3.64 -10.84
CA PRO A 331 3.96 -4.31 -12.08
C PRO A 331 4.63 -5.65 -11.75
N LYS A 332 4.31 -6.67 -12.55
CA LYS A 332 4.91 -7.99 -12.43
C LYS A 332 6.42 -7.83 -12.48
N GLN A 333 7.11 -8.17 -11.39
CA GLN A 333 8.56 -8.04 -11.39
C GLN A 333 9.13 -8.97 -12.48
N PRO A 334 9.97 -8.46 -13.39
CA PRO A 334 10.65 -9.31 -14.34
C PRO A 334 11.47 -10.32 -13.54
N LYS A 335 11.45 -11.57 -13.99
CA LYS A 335 12.35 -12.58 -13.40
C LYS A 335 13.77 -12.04 -13.54
N ALA A 336 14.66 -12.33 -12.60
CA ALA A 336 16.04 -11.86 -12.57
C ALA A 336 16.90 -12.16 -13.83
N GLU A 337 16.32 -12.72 -14.89
CA GLU A 337 16.92 -12.97 -16.20
C GLU A 337 16.53 -11.95 -17.29
N GLU A 338 15.59 -11.02 -17.06
CA GLU A 338 14.95 -10.20 -18.10
C GLU A 338 15.33 -8.70 -18.09
N ALA A 339 16.47 -8.34 -17.50
CA ALA A 339 17.04 -6.98 -17.59
C ALA A 339 18.15 -6.91 -18.64
N ALA A 340 17.81 -7.12 -19.92
CA ALA A 340 18.70 -6.80 -21.04
C ALA A 340 17.88 -6.49 -22.31
N ASP A 341 17.73 -5.18 -22.50
CA ASP A 341 17.43 -4.35 -23.67
C ASP A 341 16.50 -4.84 -24.82
N GLY A 342 15.62 -3.93 -25.22
CA GLY A 342 14.48 -4.18 -26.10
C GLY A 342 14.83 -4.44 -27.56
N MET A 343 14.17 -5.43 -28.15
CA MET A 343 13.81 -5.46 -29.57
C MET A 343 12.61 -6.39 -29.80
N VAL A 344 11.88 -6.09 -30.87
CA VAL A 344 10.63 -6.69 -31.36
C VAL A 344 10.51 -8.21 -31.13
N VAL A 345 9.34 -8.60 -30.63
CA VAL A 345 8.90 -9.94 -30.22
C VAL A 345 9.12 -10.99 -31.33
N GLN A 346 10.12 -11.85 -31.14
CA GLN A 346 10.10 -13.24 -31.63
C GLN A 346 9.88 -14.17 -30.43
N PRO A 347 9.13 -15.28 -30.57
CA PRO A 347 8.87 -16.19 -29.45
C PRO A 347 10.19 -16.70 -28.88
N ASN A 348 10.33 -16.54 -27.56
CA ASN A 348 11.58 -16.73 -26.84
C ASN A 348 12.07 -18.19 -26.99
N PRO A 349 13.31 -18.44 -27.48
CA PRO A 349 13.89 -19.78 -27.57
C PRO A 349 13.92 -20.52 -26.24
N ARG A 350 13.88 -19.81 -25.10
CA ARG A 350 13.80 -20.39 -23.75
C ARG A 350 12.40 -20.90 -23.38
N GLU A 351 11.32 -20.28 -23.87
CA GLU A 351 9.95 -20.78 -23.67
C GLU A 351 9.71 -22.03 -24.51
N VAL A 352 10.19 -22.03 -25.76
CA VAL A 352 10.20 -23.23 -26.61
C VAL A 352 11.04 -24.35 -25.95
N LYS A 353 12.19 -24.02 -25.34
CA LYS A 353 13.02 -24.97 -24.58
C LYS A 353 12.36 -25.47 -23.28
N ARG A 354 11.63 -24.63 -22.53
CA ARG A 354 10.92 -25.03 -21.30
C ARG A 354 9.69 -25.89 -21.61
N ASP A 355 8.92 -25.57 -22.65
CA ASP A 355 7.80 -26.41 -23.10
C ASP A 355 8.29 -27.75 -23.65
N THR A 356 9.39 -27.76 -24.39
CA THR A 356 10.00 -29.03 -24.84
C THR A 356 10.60 -29.83 -23.67
N TRP A 357 11.23 -29.18 -22.69
CA TRP A 357 11.77 -29.87 -21.51
C TRP A 357 10.68 -30.40 -20.58
N ASN A 358 9.60 -29.65 -20.33
CA ASN A 358 8.46 -30.10 -19.53
C ASN A 358 7.70 -31.24 -20.23
N ARG A 359 7.53 -31.18 -21.56
CA ARG A 359 6.96 -32.31 -22.33
C ARG A 359 7.88 -33.53 -22.28
N LYS A 360 9.20 -33.34 -22.31
CA LYS A 360 10.18 -34.43 -22.17
C LYS A 360 10.10 -35.07 -20.78
N GLN A 361 10.13 -34.28 -19.71
CA GLN A 361 9.99 -34.77 -18.33
C GLN A 361 8.65 -35.49 -18.08
N SER A 362 7.56 -34.98 -18.65
CA SER A 362 6.24 -35.64 -18.60
C SER A 362 6.26 -36.99 -19.30
N LYS A 363 6.84 -37.07 -20.51
CA LYS A 363 7.00 -38.34 -21.24
C LYS A 363 7.91 -39.32 -20.50
N ASP A 364 9.02 -38.84 -19.94
CA ASP A 364 9.97 -39.65 -19.19
C ASP A 364 9.35 -40.18 -17.88
N ALA A 365 8.47 -39.42 -17.23
CA ALA A 365 7.71 -39.88 -16.07
C ALA A 365 6.67 -40.95 -16.45
N GLN A 366 5.92 -40.75 -17.54
CA GLN A 366 4.96 -41.74 -18.03
C GLN A 366 5.66 -43.05 -18.46
N ALA A 367 6.79 -42.95 -19.17
CA ALA A 367 7.58 -44.10 -19.60
C ALA A 367 8.13 -44.89 -18.41
N ARG A 368 8.59 -44.22 -17.35
CA ARG A 368 9.02 -44.88 -16.10
C ARG A 368 7.88 -45.64 -15.43
N ILE A 369 6.68 -45.05 -15.36
CA ILE A 369 5.50 -45.71 -14.80
C ILE A 369 5.11 -46.94 -15.64
N GLN A 370 5.09 -46.82 -16.97
CA GLN A 370 4.77 -47.92 -17.87
C GLN A 370 5.80 -49.06 -17.79
N ASN A 371 7.10 -48.74 -17.75
CA ASN A 371 8.16 -49.73 -17.63
C ASN A 371 8.11 -50.46 -16.27
N ALA A 372 7.87 -49.73 -15.18
CA ALA A 372 7.71 -50.33 -13.86
C ALA A 372 6.47 -51.25 -13.80
N MET A 373 5.36 -50.85 -14.43
CA MET A 373 4.17 -51.69 -14.55
C MET A 373 4.45 -52.96 -15.37
N THR A 374 5.10 -52.84 -16.53
CA THR A 374 5.47 -54.00 -17.36
C THR A 374 6.41 -54.96 -16.63
N ASP A 375 7.39 -54.44 -15.90
CA ASP A 375 8.33 -55.26 -15.11
C ASP A 375 7.62 -55.97 -13.94
N LEU A 376 6.71 -55.29 -13.24
CA LEU A 376 5.88 -55.90 -12.19
C LEU A 376 4.94 -56.98 -12.73
N ILE A 377 4.38 -56.79 -13.93
CA ILE A 377 3.56 -57.78 -14.61
C ILE A 377 4.42 -58.98 -15.03
N ALA A 378 5.58 -58.74 -15.64
CA ALA A 378 6.49 -59.79 -16.11
C ALA A 378 7.03 -60.64 -14.94
N LYS A 379 7.26 -60.03 -13.78
CA LYS A 379 7.68 -60.72 -12.55
C LYS A 379 6.52 -61.33 -11.76
N ASN A 380 5.28 -61.21 -12.26
CA ASN A 380 4.07 -61.67 -11.59
C ASN A 380 3.92 -61.13 -10.16
N ALA A 381 4.41 -59.91 -9.93
CA ALA A 381 4.54 -59.27 -8.62
C ALA A 381 3.64 -58.03 -8.49
N LEU A 382 2.72 -57.80 -9.43
CA LEU A 382 1.83 -56.64 -9.42
C LEU A 382 0.74 -56.80 -8.34
N PRO A 383 0.70 -55.93 -7.31
CA PRO A 383 -0.32 -56.04 -6.26
C PRO A 383 -1.71 -55.64 -6.75
N ASN A 384 -2.74 -56.31 -6.22
CA ASN A 384 -4.16 -56.00 -6.53
C ASN A 384 -4.68 -54.79 -5.72
N ALA A 385 -4.21 -54.60 -4.49
CA ALA A 385 -4.62 -53.47 -3.66
C ALA A 385 -3.95 -52.17 -4.10
N ILE A 386 -4.73 -51.10 -4.22
CA ILE A 386 -4.29 -49.77 -4.70
C ILE A 386 -3.08 -49.25 -3.91
N THR A 387 -3.16 -49.30 -2.57
CA THR A 387 -2.08 -48.82 -1.68
C THR A 387 -0.81 -49.64 -1.83
N ALA A 388 -0.92 -50.96 -1.97
CA ALA A 388 0.23 -51.83 -2.16
C ALA A 388 0.88 -51.62 -3.54
N ARG A 389 0.08 -51.37 -4.58
CA ARG A 389 0.57 -51.04 -5.93
C ARG A 389 1.27 -49.68 -5.95
N PHE A 390 0.73 -48.68 -5.26
CA PHE A 390 1.37 -47.38 -5.08
C PHE A 390 2.74 -47.52 -4.40
N GLN A 391 2.80 -48.28 -3.29
CA GLN A 391 4.06 -48.55 -2.60
C GLN A 391 5.07 -49.28 -3.49
N ALA A 392 4.65 -50.32 -4.21
CA ALA A 392 5.51 -51.04 -5.15
C ALA A 392 6.08 -50.10 -6.23
N LEU A 393 5.27 -49.22 -6.82
CA LEU A 393 5.73 -48.28 -7.83
C LEU A 393 6.65 -47.18 -7.27
N THR A 394 6.46 -46.77 -6.02
CA THR A 394 7.41 -45.84 -5.36
C THR A 394 8.79 -46.47 -5.13
N GLN A 395 8.89 -47.81 -5.00
CA GLN A 395 10.18 -48.52 -4.90
C GLN A 395 10.99 -48.46 -6.21
N TYR A 396 10.34 -48.18 -7.34
CA TYR A 396 11.01 -47.91 -8.63
C TYR A 396 11.53 -46.46 -8.73
N GLY A 397 11.55 -45.71 -7.63
CA GLY A 397 12.03 -44.31 -7.59
C GLY A 397 11.05 -43.32 -8.23
N ILE A 398 9.78 -43.70 -8.37
CA ILE A 398 8.72 -42.84 -8.91
C ILE A 398 8.09 -42.06 -7.76
N SER A 399 8.01 -40.73 -7.87
CA SER A 399 7.40 -39.92 -6.81
C SER A 399 5.89 -40.13 -6.73
N GLY A 400 5.35 -40.06 -5.51
CA GLY A 400 3.90 -40.16 -5.28
C GLY A 400 3.09 -39.11 -6.06
N SER A 401 3.65 -37.90 -6.25
CA SER A 401 3.02 -36.86 -7.05
C SER A 401 2.92 -37.20 -8.53
N SER A 402 3.93 -37.88 -9.12
CA SER A 402 3.85 -38.39 -10.48
C SER A 402 2.83 -39.53 -10.62
N LEU A 403 2.74 -40.42 -9.64
CA LEU A 403 1.72 -41.49 -9.63
C LEU A 403 0.30 -40.93 -9.54
N TYR A 404 0.07 -39.95 -8.68
CA TYR A 404 -1.24 -39.28 -8.60
C TYR A 404 -1.60 -38.48 -9.85
N ARG A 405 -0.60 -37.94 -10.57
CA ARG A 405 -0.82 -37.20 -11.82
C ARG A 405 -1.17 -38.10 -13.00
N TYR A 406 -0.65 -39.33 -13.05
CA TYR A 406 -0.84 -40.27 -14.16
C TYR A 406 -1.51 -41.58 -13.71
N ARG A 407 -2.61 -41.50 -12.95
CA ARG A 407 -3.34 -42.66 -12.40
C ARG A 407 -3.81 -43.63 -13.48
N GLN A 408 -4.16 -43.14 -14.65
CA GLN A 408 -4.58 -43.95 -15.80
C GLN A 408 -3.56 -44.99 -16.26
N LEU A 409 -2.28 -44.84 -15.90
CA LEU A 409 -1.21 -45.74 -16.32
C LEU A 409 -0.98 -46.93 -15.37
N TRP A 410 -1.53 -46.90 -14.15
CA TRP A 410 -1.21 -47.90 -13.13
C TRP A 410 -2.34 -48.24 -12.16
N HIS A 411 -3.33 -47.36 -11.98
CA HIS A 411 -4.40 -47.54 -11.01
C HIS A 411 -5.44 -48.55 -11.52
N PRO A 412 -5.78 -49.61 -10.75
CA PRO A 412 -6.72 -50.66 -11.19
C PRO A 412 -8.03 -50.11 -11.76
N ASP A 413 -8.68 -49.20 -11.02
CA ASP A 413 -9.99 -48.64 -11.38
C ASP A 413 -9.98 -47.74 -12.62
N HIS A 414 -8.80 -47.39 -13.15
CA HIS A 414 -8.66 -46.52 -14.32
C HIS A 414 -8.13 -47.27 -15.56
N GLN A 415 -7.91 -48.60 -15.48
CA GLN A 415 -7.40 -49.42 -16.58
C GLN A 415 -8.51 -50.02 -17.48
N GLU A 416 -9.79 -49.97 -17.09
CA GLU A 416 -10.91 -50.58 -17.84
C GLU A 416 -11.44 -49.76 -19.03
N GLN A 417 -10.90 -48.58 -19.33
CA GLN A 417 -11.41 -47.72 -20.43
C GLN A 417 -10.56 -47.73 -21.72
N ALA A 418 -9.64 -48.69 -21.90
CA ALA A 418 -8.78 -48.73 -23.09
C ALA A 418 -8.54 -50.15 -23.66
N ALA A 419 -9.55 -50.73 -24.33
CA ALA A 419 -9.36 -51.75 -25.36
C ALA A 419 -10.52 -51.76 -26.38
N PRO A 420 -10.30 -52.16 -27.65
CA PRO A 420 -10.94 -51.58 -28.84
C PRO A 420 -12.15 -52.38 -29.37
N SER A 421 -13.16 -51.68 -29.90
CA SER A 421 -14.23 -52.30 -30.69
C SER A 421 -13.89 -52.28 -32.18
N SER A 422 -13.26 -53.36 -32.65
CA SER A 422 -13.19 -53.72 -34.07
C SER A 422 -13.92 -55.04 -34.27
N LEU A 423 -15.11 -55.00 -34.86
CA LEU A 423 -15.77 -56.04 -35.69
C LEU A 423 -17.28 -55.82 -35.70
N VAL A 424 -17.85 -55.54 -36.88
CA VAL A 424 -19.03 -56.19 -37.52
C VAL A 424 -19.20 -55.47 -38.88
N VAL A 425 -18.65 -56.05 -39.96
CA VAL A 425 -19.38 -56.78 -41.03
C VAL A 425 -20.27 -55.90 -41.91
N LEU A 426 -19.85 -55.82 -43.18
CA LEU A 426 -20.64 -55.38 -44.34
C LEU A 426 -21.89 -56.27 -44.54
N LYS A 427 -23.06 -55.68 -44.77
CA LYS A 427 -23.95 -56.08 -45.87
C LYS A 427 -25.11 -55.11 -46.13
N SER A 428 -25.25 -54.82 -47.43
CA SER A 428 -26.46 -54.52 -48.22
C SER A 428 -27.35 -53.36 -47.81
N GLY A 429 -27.61 -52.51 -48.81
CA GLY A 429 -28.48 -51.36 -48.69
C GLY A 429 -29.94 -51.68 -48.97
N GLU A 430 -30.78 -50.69 -48.71
CA GLU A 430 -32.05 -50.49 -49.38
C GLU A 430 -32.43 -49.02 -49.30
N SER A 431 -32.98 -48.53 -50.40
CA SER A 431 -33.38 -47.15 -50.65
C SER A 431 -34.79 -46.93 -50.11
N ALA A 432 -35.13 -45.73 -49.62
CA ALA A 432 -36.24 -44.91 -50.10
C ALA A 432 -36.69 -43.85 -49.07
N ASP A 433 -37.08 -42.69 -49.64
CA ASP A 433 -38.14 -41.78 -49.21
C ASP A 433 -37.93 -40.74 -48.08
N LEU A 434 -37.60 -39.54 -48.56
CA LEU A 434 -38.29 -38.26 -48.24
C LEU A 434 -39.83 -38.45 -48.22
N PRO A 435 -40.59 -37.72 -47.36
CA PRO A 435 -40.84 -36.32 -47.66
C PRO A 435 -41.05 -35.34 -46.48
N THR A 436 -40.74 -34.09 -46.79
CA THR A 436 -41.31 -32.79 -46.35
C THR A 436 -42.36 -32.76 -45.23
N ARG A 437 -42.15 -31.84 -44.26
CA ARG A 437 -43.12 -30.80 -43.86
C ARG A 437 -42.52 -29.75 -42.90
N ASN A 438 -42.19 -28.60 -43.46
CA ASN A 438 -42.73 -27.27 -43.13
C ASN A 438 -43.31 -26.97 -41.72
N VAL A 439 -42.84 -25.83 -41.18
CA VAL A 439 -43.59 -24.72 -40.52
C VAL A 439 -43.21 -24.43 -39.06
N SER A 440 -42.78 -23.17 -38.88
CA SER A 440 -42.62 -22.33 -37.68
C SER A 440 -41.34 -22.47 -36.87
#